data_AF-A0A6S7LRY3-F1
#
_entry.id   AF-A0A6S7LRY3-F1
#
_cell.length_a   1.000
_cell.length_b   1.000
_cell.length_c   1.000
_cell.angle_alpha   90.00
_cell.angle_beta   90.00
_cell.angle_gamma   90.00
#
_symmetry.space_group_name_H-M   'P 1'
#
loop_
_entity.id
_entity.type
_entity.pdbx_description
1 polymer ?
#
loop_
_entity_poly.entity_id
_entity_poly.type
_entity_poly.pdbx_seq_one_letter_code
_entity_poly.pdbx_strand_id
1 'polypeptide(L)'
;MARLIQEFEISTDKKKTTYLRHNEDTEHAQTAFKRHVCSLVNTIDHFGNPFCEDSCDLFVLDNRNIAEKAIVESVFQIEKLGQEQYSAYVNERLVNQNLPVSDPIKKKSLPLFGRPQVKEKNKTHQQLTSLKNDRSLFSKL
;
A
#
# COMPACT_ATOMS: atom_id res chain seq x y z
N MET A 1 -5.33 -50.62 -27.61
CA MET A 1 -4.05 -49.91 -27.85
C MET A 1 -4.11 -49.04 -29.10
N ALA A 2 -4.41 -49.58 -30.29
CA ALA A 2 -4.45 -48.80 -31.54
C ALA A 2 -5.38 -47.57 -31.51
N ARG A 3 -6.60 -47.69 -30.97
CA ARG A 3 -7.54 -46.57 -30.84
C ARG A 3 -7.02 -45.45 -29.90
N LEU A 4 -6.33 -45.83 -28.83
CA LEU A 4 -5.79 -44.91 -27.84
C LEU A 4 -4.61 -44.11 -28.41
N ILE A 5 -3.80 -44.75 -29.27
CA ILE A 5 -2.70 -44.11 -30.01
C ILE A 5 -3.27 -43.17 -31.08
N GLN A 6 -4.29 -43.63 -31.83
CA GLN A 6 -4.94 -42.80 -32.85
C GLN A 6 -5.63 -41.56 -32.24
N GLU A 7 -6.32 -41.71 -31.11
CA GLU A 7 -6.93 -40.57 -30.41
C GLU A 7 -5.89 -39.62 -29.83
N PHE A 8 -4.73 -40.12 -29.39
CA PHE A 8 -3.60 -39.30 -28.95
C PHE A 8 -2.98 -38.52 -30.13
N GLU A 9 -2.70 -39.19 -31.25
CA GLU A 9 -2.16 -38.57 -32.46
C GLU A 9 -3.08 -37.48 -33.01
N ILE A 10 -4.40 -37.72 -33.06
CA ILE A 10 -5.41 -36.72 -33.45
C ILE A 10 -5.44 -35.51 -32.49
N SER A 11 -5.20 -35.75 -31.20
CA SER A 11 -5.14 -34.69 -30.18
C SER A 11 -3.84 -33.87 -30.27
N THR A 12 -2.74 -34.49 -30.69
CA THR A 12 -1.44 -33.83 -30.86
C THR A 12 -1.25 -33.15 -32.22
N ASP A 13 -1.87 -33.66 -33.29
CA ASP A 13 -1.82 -33.08 -34.65
C ASP A 13 -2.57 -31.75 -34.75
N LYS A 14 -3.44 -31.44 -33.78
CA LYS A 14 -4.08 -30.12 -33.65
C LYS A 14 -3.19 -29.07 -33.01
N LYS A 15 -1.92 -29.35 -32.73
CA LYS A 15 -0.91 -28.30 -32.58
C LYS A 15 -0.46 -27.79 -33.95
N LYS A 16 -1.41 -27.28 -34.73
CA LYS A 16 -1.08 -26.08 -35.51
C LYS A 16 -0.59 -25.09 -34.47
N THR A 17 0.64 -24.63 -34.61
CA THR A 17 1.19 -23.47 -33.92
C THR A 17 0.35 -22.25 -34.31
N THR A 18 -0.90 -22.19 -33.85
CA THR A 18 -1.55 -20.92 -33.62
C THR A 18 -0.68 -20.29 -32.55
N TYR A 19 0.17 -19.36 -32.96
CA TYR A 19 0.78 -18.39 -32.06
C TYR A 19 -0.31 -18.00 -31.07
N LEU A 20 -0.24 -18.57 -29.86
CA LEU A 20 -1.13 -18.20 -28.77
C LEU A 20 -0.76 -16.75 -28.52
N ARG A 21 -1.50 -15.82 -29.12
CA ARG A 21 -1.29 -14.39 -28.90
C ARG A 21 -1.25 -14.23 -27.39
N HIS A 22 -0.10 -13.82 -26.87
CA HIS A 22 0.00 -13.54 -25.46
C HIS A 22 -0.98 -12.40 -25.18
N ASN A 23 -1.56 -12.34 -23.99
CA ASN A 23 -2.49 -11.26 -23.64
C ASN A 23 -1.87 -9.87 -23.92
N GLU A 24 -0.55 -9.76 -23.72
CA GLU A 24 0.28 -8.60 -24.02
C GLU A 24 0.33 -8.24 -25.53
N ASP A 25 0.13 -9.19 -26.44
CA ASP A 25 0.13 -8.98 -27.90
C ASP A 25 -1.22 -8.44 -28.42
N THR A 26 -2.20 -8.25 -27.52
CA THR A 26 -3.50 -7.69 -27.88
C THR A 26 -3.36 -6.19 -28.15
N GLU A 27 -4.03 -5.68 -29.18
CA GLU A 27 -4.03 -4.26 -29.53
C GLU A 27 -4.37 -3.35 -28.33
N HIS A 28 -5.31 -3.79 -27.49
CA HIS A 28 -5.71 -3.07 -26.28
C HIS A 28 -4.56 -2.97 -25.26
N ALA A 29 -3.83 -4.07 -25.03
CA ALA A 29 -2.69 -4.10 -24.11
C ALA A 29 -1.54 -3.22 -24.62
N GLN A 30 -1.22 -3.33 -25.91
CA GLN A 30 -0.18 -2.51 -26.55
C GLN A 30 -0.52 -1.01 -26.56
N THR A 31 -1.78 -0.66 -26.83
CA THR A 31 -2.23 0.74 -26.80
C THR A 31 -2.21 1.31 -25.39
N ALA A 32 -2.65 0.53 -24.39
CA ALA A 32 -2.57 0.92 -22.99
C ALA A 32 -1.11 1.10 -22.53
N PHE A 33 -0.24 0.17 -22.90
CA PHE A 33 1.20 0.24 -22.61
C PHE A 33 1.83 1.49 -23.21
N LYS A 34 1.61 1.75 -24.51
CA LYS A 34 2.09 2.96 -25.18
C LYS A 34 1.62 4.22 -24.45
N ARG A 35 0.34 4.28 -24.08
CA ARG A 35 -0.22 5.40 -23.31
C ARG A 35 0.48 5.57 -21.96
N HIS A 36 0.71 4.48 -21.23
CA HIS A 36 1.41 4.53 -19.94
C HIS A 36 2.85 5.01 -20.08
N VAL A 37 3.58 4.53 -21.09
CA VAL A 37 4.95 4.99 -21.38
C VAL A 37 4.95 6.48 -21.73
N CYS A 38 4.07 6.94 -22.62
CA CYS A 38 3.96 8.37 -22.94
C CYS A 38 3.63 9.21 -21.71
N SER A 39 2.71 8.75 -20.87
CA SER A 39 2.37 9.43 -19.62
C SER A 39 3.57 9.51 -18.68
N LEU A 40 4.32 8.41 -18.51
CA LEU A 40 5.50 8.37 -17.65
C LEU A 40 6.60 9.31 -18.16
N VAL A 41 6.87 9.29 -19.46
CA VAL A 41 7.84 10.21 -20.08
C VAL A 41 7.43 11.66 -19.85
N ASN A 42 6.16 11.99 -20.09
CA ASN A 42 5.65 13.34 -19.85
C ASN A 42 5.77 13.73 -18.38
N THR A 43 5.45 12.85 -17.43
CA THR A 43 5.61 13.17 -16.00
C THR A 43 7.06 13.37 -15.61
N ILE A 44 7.99 12.56 -16.13
CA ILE A 44 9.42 12.71 -15.86
C ILE A 44 9.97 13.99 -16.51
N ASP A 45 9.46 14.39 -17.66
CA ASP A 45 9.86 15.64 -18.33
C ASP A 45 9.35 16.88 -17.57
N HIS A 46 8.07 16.88 -17.16
CA HIS A 46 7.45 18.01 -16.48
C HIS A 46 7.87 18.15 -15.02
N PHE A 47 7.93 17.02 -14.32
CA PHE A 47 8.26 16.98 -12.90
C PHE A 47 9.69 16.53 -12.64
N GLY A 48 10.51 16.23 -13.65
CA GLY A 48 11.87 15.74 -13.42
C GLY A 48 11.94 14.28 -13.01
N ASN A 49 13.14 13.69 -13.12
CA ASN A 49 13.38 12.29 -12.81
C ASN A 49 13.44 12.05 -11.29
N PRO A 50 12.51 11.27 -10.70
CA PRO A 50 12.49 11.01 -9.26
C PRO A 50 13.68 10.18 -8.78
N PHE A 51 14.37 9.44 -9.65
CA PHE A 51 15.53 8.63 -9.28
C PHE A 51 16.84 9.44 -9.17
N CYS A 52 16.82 10.70 -9.60
CA CYS A 52 17.96 11.62 -9.49
C CYS A 52 17.76 12.63 -8.35
N GLU A 53 16.72 12.46 -7.54
CA GLU A 53 16.34 13.44 -6.52
C GLU A 53 16.98 13.10 -5.17
N ASP A 54 17.84 14.00 -4.70
CA ASP A 54 18.48 13.92 -3.39
C ASP A 54 17.63 14.65 -2.34
N SER A 55 16.39 14.20 -2.12
CA SER A 55 15.52 14.73 -1.07
C SER A 55 15.04 13.63 -0.12
N CYS A 56 14.83 14.00 1.15
CA CYS A 56 14.18 13.13 2.13
C CYS A 56 12.64 13.24 2.06
N ASP A 57 12.13 13.98 1.08
CA ASP A 57 10.70 14.21 0.93
C ASP A 57 10.05 13.01 0.24
N LEU A 58 8.84 12.69 0.69
CA LEU A 58 8.05 11.63 0.11
C LEU A 58 6.93 12.28 -0.68
N PHE A 59 6.98 12.20 -2.00
CA PHE A 59 6.02 12.87 -2.87
C PHE A 59 5.41 11.93 -3.90
N VAL A 60 4.25 12.32 -4.43
CA VAL A 60 3.58 11.56 -5.50
C VAL A 60 4.18 11.97 -6.85
N LEU A 61 4.53 10.98 -7.68
CA LEU A 61 5.28 11.19 -8.93
C LEU A 61 4.52 12.01 -9.99
N ASP A 62 3.19 11.96 -9.98
CA ASP A 62 2.35 12.58 -11.01
C ASP A 62 2.06 14.06 -10.76
N ASN A 63 2.20 14.54 -9.53
CA ASN A 63 1.82 15.91 -9.13
C ASN A 63 2.80 16.57 -8.16
N ARG A 64 3.88 15.87 -7.75
CA ARG A 64 4.86 16.30 -6.75
C ARG A 64 4.28 16.77 -5.42
N ASN A 65 3.07 16.32 -5.07
CA ASN A 65 2.48 16.64 -3.78
C ASN A 65 3.28 15.95 -2.67
N ILE A 66 3.80 16.74 -1.73
CA ILE A 66 4.63 16.30 -0.63
C ILE A 66 3.74 15.71 0.47
N ALA A 67 4.07 14.52 0.94
CA ALA A 67 3.39 13.86 2.03
C ALA A 67 3.61 14.61 3.35
N GLU A 68 2.62 14.53 4.23
CA GLU A 68 2.71 15.13 5.55
C GLU A 68 3.87 14.52 6.36
N LYS A 69 4.59 15.36 7.09
CA LYS A 69 5.77 14.98 7.87
C LYS A 69 5.56 13.75 8.76
N ALA A 70 4.39 13.62 9.39
CA ALA A 70 4.08 12.46 10.23
C ALA A 70 4.03 11.13 9.45
N ILE A 71 3.61 11.16 8.19
CA ILE A 71 3.64 9.99 7.29
C ILE A 71 5.09 9.70 6.90
N VAL A 72 5.86 10.73 6.55
CA VAL A 72 7.28 10.62 6.20
C VAL A 72 8.07 9.96 7.34
N GLU A 73 7.96 10.51 8.56
CA GLU A 73 8.60 9.96 9.76
C GLU A 73 8.20 8.50 10.02
N SER A 74 6.91 8.18 9.82
CA SER A 74 6.41 6.81 10.03
C SER A 74 6.96 5.83 9.00
N VAL A 75 7.10 6.23 7.74
CA VAL A 75 7.68 5.41 6.67
C VAL A 75 9.17 5.19 6.93
N PHE A 76 9.92 6.25 7.29
CA PHE A 76 11.34 6.12 7.63
C PHE A 76 11.60 5.22 8.85
N GLN A 77 10.72 5.25 9.85
CA GLN A 77 10.89 4.47 11.08
C GLN A 77 10.30 3.06 11.04
N ILE A 78 9.60 2.70 9.96
CA ILE A 78 8.80 1.46 9.91
C ILE A 78 9.66 0.21 10.06
N GLU A 79 10.86 0.21 9.47
CA GLU A 79 11.80 -0.91 9.54
C GLU A 79 12.30 -1.11 10.96
N LYS A 80 12.85 -0.05 11.57
CA LYS A 80 13.34 -0.07 12.96
C LYS A 80 12.25 -0.55 13.91
N LEU A 81 11.04 -0.03 13.75
CA LEU A 81 9.90 -0.42 14.56
C LEU A 81 9.51 -1.89 14.38
N GLY A 82 9.52 -2.39 13.15
CA GLY A 82 9.28 -3.82 12.88
C GLY A 82 10.32 -4.71 13.54
N GLN A 83 11.58 -4.28 13.51
CA GLN A 83 12.70 -5.01 14.11
C GLN A 83 12.64 -5.02 15.65
N GLU A 84 12.27 -3.90 16.27
CA GLU A 84 12.00 -3.80 17.70
C GLU A 84 10.83 -4.73 18.11
N GLN A 85 9.73 -4.71 17.34
CA GLN A 85 8.56 -5.54 17.60
C GLN A 85 8.88 -7.03 17.48
N TYR A 86 9.65 -7.41 16.46
CA TYR A 86 10.12 -8.78 16.30
C TYR A 86 11.03 -9.22 17.46
N SER A 87 11.99 -8.38 17.84
CA SER A 87 12.92 -8.69 18.92
C SER A 87 12.19 -8.88 20.26
N ALA A 88 11.20 -8.02 20.55
CA ALA A 88 10.34 -8.16 21.73
C ALA A 88 9.56 -9.48 21.69
N TYR A 89 8.96 -9.83 20.54
CA TYR A 89 8.23 -11.08 20.37
C TYR A 89 9.10 -12.31 20.64
N VAL A 90 10.31 -12.37 20.05
CA VAL A 90 11.25 -13.49 20.27
C VAL A 90 11.61 -13.61 21.75
N ASN A 91 11.94 -12.50 22.40
CA ASN A 91 12.30 -12.51 23.81
C ASN A 91 11.13 -12.96 24.70
N GLU A 92 9.94 -12.41 24.50
CA GLU A 92 8.78 -12.71 25.36
C GLU A 92 8.25 -14.15 25.18
N ARG A 93 8.23 -14.65 23.94
CA ARG A 93 7.58 -15.92 23.59
C ARG A 93 8.53 -17.10 23.55
N LEU A 94 9.76 -16.90 23.06
CA LEU A 94 10.70 -18.00 22.78
C LEU A 94 11.78 -18.11 23.86
N VAL A 95 12.34 -16.97 24.29
CA VAL A 95 13.44 -16.95 25.28
C VAL A 95 12.90 -17.04 26.70
N ASN A 96 12.06 -16.09 27.09
CA ASN A 96 11.53 -15.99 28.45
C ASN A 96 10.29 -16.85 28.66
N GLN A 97 9.57 -17.19 27.58
CA GLN A 97 8.33 -17.99 27.60
C GLN A 97 7.24 -17.40 28.53
N ASN A 98 7.23 -16.07 28.68
CA ASN A 98 6.30 -15.36 29.55
C ASN A 98 4.88 -15.36 29.00
N LEU A 99 4.73 -15.51 27.68
CA LEU A 99 3.45 -15.48 27.01
C LEU A 99 3.38 -16.57 25.93
N PRO A 100 2.23 -17.23 25.70
CA PRO A 100 2.11 -18.35 24.76
C PRO A 100 2.12 -17.91 23.30
N VAL A 101 2.81 -18.63 22.40
CA VAL A 101 2.95 -18.27 20.98
C VAL A 101 1.61 -17.97 20.27
N SER A 102 0.50 -18.55 20.75
CA SER A 102 -0.85 -18.38 20.21
C SER A 102 -1.54 -17.04 20.51
N ASP A 103 -1.02 -16.22 21.42
CA ASP A 103 -1.72 -14.96 21.73
C ASP A 103 -1.72 -14.00 20.54
N PRO A 104 -2.79 -13.21 20.38
CA PRO A 104 -2.85 -12.17 19.36
C PRO A 104 -1.73 -11.12 19.51
N ILE A 105 -1.05 -10.82 18.41
CA ILE A 105 -0.11 -9.69 18.33
C ILE A 105 -0.91 -8.41 18.09
N LYS A 106 -0.70 -7.40 18.95
CA LYS A 106 -1.34 -6.10 18.79
C LYS A 106 -0.84 -5.40 17.52
N LYS A 107 -1.77 -5.04 16.63
CA LYS A 107 -1.46 -4.23 15.44
C LYS A 107 -1.12 -2.80 15.85
N LYS A 108 0.02 -2.28 15.37
CA LYS A 108 0.38 -0.87 15.56
C LYS A 108 -0.29 -0.02 14.49
N SER A 109 -1.02 1.01 14.93
CA SER A 109 -1.72 1.93 14.05
C SER A 109 -0.78 3.09 13.71
N LEU A 110 -0.11 3.02 12.56
CA LEU A 110 0.75 4.10 12.06
C LEU A 110 -0.04 5.00 11.08
N PRO A 111 0.27 6.30 11.03
CA PRO A 111 -0.20 7.16 9.96
C PRO A 111 0.53 6.77 8.67
N LEU A 112 -0.25 6.33 7.68
CA LEU A 112 0.21 5.89 6.36
C LEU A 112 -0.73 6.46 5.29
N PHE A 113 -0.34 6.33 4.03
CA PHE A 113 -1.16 6.72 2.88
C PHE A 113 -2.53 6.05 2.93
N GLY A 114 -3.59 6.85 2.93
CA GLY A 114 -4.98 6.37 2.96
C GLY A 114 -5.65 6.39 4.34
N ARG A 115 -4.93 6.71 5.42
CA ARG A 115 -5.57 7.06 6.70
C ARG A 115 -5.77 8.57 6.76
N PRO A 116 -7.01 9.07 6.85
CA PRO A 116 -7.20 10.48 7.17
C PRO A 116 -6.56 10.69 8.53
N GLN A 117 -5.49 11.50 8.56
CA GLN A 117 -4.99 12.06 9.81
C GLN A 117 -6.18 12.68 10.50
N VAL A 118 -6.36 12.36 11.78
CA VAL A 118 -7.45 12.90 12.58
C VAL A 118 -7.37 14.41 12.42
N LYS A 119 -8.27 14.98 11.61
CA LYS A 119 -8.29 16.42 11.33
C LYS A 119 -8.21 17.09 12.69
N GLU A 120 -7.27 18.02 12.85
CA GLU A 120 -7.27 18.88 14.02
C GLU A 120 -8.71 19.32 14.27
N LYS A 121 -9.20 19.15 15.51
CA LYS A 121 -10.62 19.37 15.83
C LYS A 121 -11.00 20.74 15.28
N ASN A 122 -11.80 20.76 14.21
CA ASN A 122 -12.29 21.99 13.59
C ASN A 122 -12.84 22.90 14.68
N LYS A 123 -12.67 24.23 14.54
CA LYS A 123 -13.15 25.22 15.52
C LYS A 123 -14.59 24.96 15.99
N THR A 124 -15.44 24.47 15.10
CA THR A 124 -16.81 24.01 15.37
C THR A 124 -16.90 22.84 16.35
N HIS A 125 -16.03 21.84 16.26
CA HIS A 125 -15.99 20.72 17.21
C HIS A 125 -15.50 21.18 18.60
N GLN A 126 -14.54 22.11 18.66
CA GLN A 126 -14.09 22.70 19.93
C GLN A 126 -15.20 23.52 20.60
N GLN A 127 -15.93 24.33 19.83
CA GLN A 127 -17.10 25.07 20.32
C GLN A 127 -18.21 24.14 20.81
N LEU A 128 -18.49 23.06 20.08
CA LEU A 128 -19.52 22.08 20.47
C LEU A 128 -19.13 21.31 21.73
N THR A 129 -17.85 21.01 21.95
CA THR A 129 -17.38 20.44 23.22
C THR A 129 -17.49 21.43 24.38
N SER A 130 -17.20 22.72 24.15
CA SER A 130 -17.38 23.76 25.19
C SER A 130 -18.85 23.86 25.60
N LEU A 131 -19.77 23.93 24.62
CA LEU A 131 -21.20 24.04 24.87
C LEU A 131 -21.78 22.82 25.60
N LYS A 132 -21.27 21.61 25.31
CA LYS A 132 -21.65 20.38 26.03
C LYS A 132 -21.21 20.41 27.50
N ASN A 133 -20.00 20.91 27.75
CA ASN A 133 -19.47 21.05 29.10
C ASN A 133 -20.28 22.11 29.88
N ASP A 134 -20.58 23.24 29.26
CA ASP A 134 -21.40 24.31 29.85
C ASP A 134 -22.80 23.79 30.21
N ARG A 135 -23.46 23.06 29.29
CA ARG A 135 -24.75 22.42 29.57
C ARG A 135 -24.69 21.50 30.79
N SER A 136 -23.60 20.74 30.96
CA SER A 136 -23.44 19.83 32.10
C SER A 136 -23.21 20.55 33.43
N LEU A 137 -22.66 21.76 33.39
CA LEU A 137 -22.51 22.63 34.56
C LEU A 137 -23.86 23.26 34.93
N PHE A 138 -24.61 23.76 33.94
CA PHE A 138 -25.94 24.35 34.17
C PHE A 138 -27.00 23.33 34.60
N SER A 139 -26.87 22.05 34.23
CA SER A 139 -27.78 21.01 34.71
C SER A 139 -27.60 20.61 36.18
N LYS A 140 -26.56 21.13 36.84
CA LYS A 140 -26.25 20.86 38.26
C LYS A 140 -26.58 22.03 39.19
N LEU A 141 -27.10 23.12 38.63
CA LEU A 141 -27.75 24.22 39.36
C LEU A 141 -29.24 23.92 39.47
#